data_AF-A0A5Q4FPF5-F1
#
_entry.id   AF-A0A5Q4FPF5-F1
#
_cell.length_a   1.000
_cell.length_b   1.000
_cell.length_c   1.000
_cell.angle_alpha   90.00
_cell.angle_beta   90.00
_cell.angle_gamma   90.00
#
_symmetry.space_group_name_H-M   'P 1'
#
loop_
_entity.id
_entity.type
_entity.pdbx_description
1 polymer ?
#
loop_
_entity_poly.entity_id
_entity_poly.type
_entity_poly.pdbx_seq_one_letter_code
_entity_poly.pdbx_strand_id
1 'polypeptide(L)' 'MDQAIFRSQSAVDGAPGFRERSGETVTIVAEIREDDAQVASDEQVARLFRIRFSDGVETEAFEDELITDEVSEAS' A
#
# COMPACT_ATOMS: atom_id res chain seq x y z
N MET A 1 14.50 -2.03 -1.77
CA MET A 1 13.37 -1.44 -2.51
C MET A 1 12.37 -2.55 -2.63
N ASP A 2 11.34 -2.47 -1.81
CA ASP A 2 10.36 -3.52 -1.64
C ASP A 2 9.30 -3.36 -2.74
N GLN A 3 9.01 -4.46 -3.44
CA GLN A 3 7.97 -4.51 -4.45
C GLN A 3 6.76 -5.26 -3.89
N ALA A 4 5.56 -4.77 -4.21
CA ALA A 4 4.31 -5.40 -3.81
C ALA A 4 3.36 -5.46 -5.01
N ILE A 5 2.39 -6.36 -4.97
CA ILE A 5 1.27 -6.35 -5.89
C ILE A 5 0.16 -5.51 -5.25
N PHE A 6 -0.22 -4.43 -5.92
CA PHE A 6 -1.30 -3.58 -5.46
C PHE A 6 -2.64 -4.29 -5.71
N ARG A 7 -3.38 -4.58 -4.65
CA ARG A 7 -4.71 -5.18 -4.69
C ARG A 7 -5.72 -4.21 -4.11
N SER A 8 -6.45 -3.53 -4.99
CA SER A 8 -7.55 -2.67 -4.57
C SER A 8 -8.71 -3.56 -4.07
N GLN A 9 -8.81 -3.75 -2.76
CA GLN A 9 -10.00 -4.34 -2.13
C GLN A 9 -10.95 -3.24 -1.63
N SER A 10 -10.40 -2.09 -1.24
CA SER A 10 -11.15 -0.95 -0.75
C SER A 10 -10.80 0.25 -1.61
N ALA A 11 -11.64 0.53 -2.60
CA ALA A 11 -11.67 1.83 -3.27
C ALA A 11 -12.17 2.94 -2.30
N VAL A 12 -11.58 3.05 -1.11
CA VAL A 12 -11.91 4.07 -0.14
C VAL A 12 -11.05 5.29 -0.48
N ASP A 13 -11.66 6.22 -1.20
CA ASP A 13 -11.14 7.53 -1.61
C ASP A 13 -9.98 7.59 -2.62
N GLY A 14 -9.54 6.45 -3.18
CA GLY A 14 -8.59 6.45 -4.29
C GLY A 14 -9.20 7.05 -5.57
N ALA A 15 -8.48 7.98 -6.22
CA ALA A 15 -8.90 8.62 -7.47
C ALA A 15 -9.43 7.61 -8.52
N PRO A 16 -10.42 7.98 -9.36
CA PRO A 16 -11.00 7.07 -10.34
C PRO A 16 -9.92 6.44 -11.22
N GLY A 17 -9.90 5.10 -11.28
CA GLY A 17 -8.98 4.30 -12.12
C GLY A 17 -8.14 3.27 -11.37
N PHE A 18 -7.94 3.38 -10.04
CA PHE A 18 -7.05 2.44 -9.32
C PHE A 18 -7.57 1.01 -9.22
N ARG A 19 -8.89 0.80 -9.29
CA ARG A 19 -9.47 -0.54 -9.36
C ARG A 19 -9.06 -1.31 -10.63
N GLU A 20 -8.89 -0.60 -11.74
CA GLU A 20 -8.45 -1.16 -13.02
C GLU A 20 -6.95 -1.53 -13.01
N ARG A 21 -6.21 -0.93 -12.08
CA ARG A 21 -4.77 -1.16 -11.84
C ARG A 21 -4.48 -2.24 -10.79
N SER A 22 -5.53 -2.84 -10.23
CA SER A 22 -5.40 -3.94 -9.28
C SER A 22 -4.70 -5.13 -9.95
N GLY A 23 -3.65 -5.66 -9.31
CA GLY A 23 -2.79 -6.70 -9.85
C GLY A 23 -1.50 -6.17 -10.47
N GLU A 24 -1.29 -4.86 -10.55
CA GLU A 24 -0.01 -4.29 -10.97
C GLU A 24 1.05 -4.37 -9.88
N THR A 25 2.30 -4.59 -10.30
CA THR A 25 3.46 -4.48 -9.42
C THR A 25 3.76 -3.01 -9.15
N VAL A 26 3.86 -2.67 -7.89
CA VAL A 26 4.19 -1.34 -7.39
C VAL A 26 5.45 -1.40 -6.54
N THR A 27 6.17 -0.28 -6.48
CA THR A 27 7.33 -0.12 -5.61
C THR A 27 6.91 0.63 -4.36
N ILE A 28 7.21 0.09 -3.18
CA ILE A 28 7.01 0.78 -1.92
C ILE A 28 8.09 1.85 -1.78
N VAL A 29 7.66 3.10 -1.74
CA VAL A 29 8.53 4.29 -1.64
C VAL A 29 8.84 4.61 -0.19
N ALA A 30 7.82 4.58 0.68
CA ALA A 30 7.96 4.87 2.10
C ALA A 30 6.79 4.30 2.91
N GLU A 31 7.03 3.93 4.16
CA GLU A 31 5.97 3.69 5.16
C GLU A 31 5.55 5.04 5.78
N ILE A 32 4.25 5.32 5.78
CA ILE A 32 3.66 6.49 6.42
C ILE A 32 3.22 6.04 7.82
N ARG A 33 4.09 6.25 8.81
CA ARG A 33 3.73 6.04 10.22
C ARG A 33 2.85 7.20 10.69
N GLU A 34 1.69 6.90 11.26
CA GLU A 34 0.78 7.86 11.89
C GLU A 34 1.35 8.48 13.19
N ASP A 35 2.64 8.83 13.23
CA ASP A 35 3.19 9.63 14.34
C ASP A 35 2.69 11.09 14.27
N ASP A 36 2.13 11.50 13.12
CA ASP A 36 1.67 12.88 12.88
C ASP A 36 0.14 13.08 13.04
N ALA A 37 -0.64 12.00 13.23
CA ALA A 37 -2.10 12.09 13.30
C ALA A 37 -2.61 11.72 14.71
N GLN A 38 -3.06 12.73 15.45
CA GLN A 38 -3.79 12.58 16.72
C GLN A 38 -5.19 11.97 16.51
N VAL A 39 -5.31 10.84 15.81
CA VAL A 39 -6.58 10.15 15.61
C VAL A 39 -6.56 8.77 16.26
N ALA A 40 -7.26 8.75 17.39
CA ALA A 40 -8.01 7.64 17.96
C ALA A 40 -7.26 6.36 18.33
N SER A 41 -7.17 6.19 19.65
CA SER A 41 -7.09 4.93 20.39
C SER A 41 -7.91 3.78 19.81
N ASP A 42 -7.46 2.56 20.19
CA ASP A 42 -8.01 1.21 19.96
C ASP A 42 -7.50 0.46 18.72
N GLU A 43 -6.70 -0.58 19.01
CA GLU A 43 -6.61 -1.87 18.32
C GLU A 43 -6.44 -1.85 16.79
N GLN A 44 -5.19 -2.09 16.36
CA GLN A 44 -4.77 -2.39 14.98
C GLN A 44 -4.89 -1.21 14.00
N VAL A 45 -4.01 -0.22 14.19
CA VAL A 45 -3.76 0.82 13.17
C VAL A 45 -3.21 0.14 11.92
N ALA A 46 -3.99 0.10 10.84
CA ALA A 46 -3.57 -0.44 9.56
C ALA A 46 -2.38 0.38 9.04
N ARG A 47 -1.23 -0.27 8.74
CA ARG A 47 -0.05 0.46 8.24
C ARG A 47 -0.34 1.04 6.86
N LEU A 48 0.01 2.31 6.66
CA LEU A 48 -0.14 3.01 5.39
C LEU A 48 1.22 3.11 4.69
N PHE A 49 1.25 2.81 3.39
CA PHE A 49 2.46 2.87 2.58
C PHE A 49 2.24 3.79 1.38
N ARG A 50 3.27 4.57 1.04
CA ARG A 50 3.37 5.26 -0.23
C ARG A 50 3.94 4.31 -1.28
N ILE A 51 3.19 4.10 -2.34
CA ILE A 51 3.56 3.23 -3.46
C ILE A 51 3.71 4.02 -4.75
N ARG A 52 4.56 3.51 -5.65
CA ARG A 52 4.79 4.05 -6.99
C ARG A 52 4.58 2.97 -8.04
N PHE A 53 3.74 3.25 -9.02
CA PHE A 53 3.52 2.42 -10.19
C PHE A 53 4.64 2.58 -11.23
N SER A 54 4.73 1.64 -12.18
CA SER A 54 5.79 1.63 -13.20
C SER A 54 5.75 2.81 -14.17
N ASP A 55 4.58 3.42 -14.36
CA ASP A 55 4.35 4.66 -15.12
C ASP A 55 4.73 5.94 -14.34
N GLY A 56 5.16 5.79 -13.08
CA GLY A 56 5.61 6.90 -12.22
C GLY A 56 4.50 7.54 -11.39
N VAL A 57 3.26 7.07 -11.48
CA VAL A 57 2.16 7.52 -10.61
C VAL A 57 2.41 7.06 -9.18
N GLU A 58 2.21 7.95 -8.22
CA GLU A 58 2.34 7.66 -6.79
C GLU A 58 0.98 7.75 -6.10
N THR A 59 0.71 6.81 -5.20
CA THR A 59 -0.50 6.80 -4.37
C THR A 59 -0.18 6.21 -3.00
N GLU A 60 -1.14 6.31 -2.09
CA GLU A 60 -1.10 5.68 -0.78
C GLU A 60 -1.96 4.42 -0.78
N ALA A 61 -1.50 3.38 -0.10
CA ALA A 61 -2.17 2.08 -0.01
C ALA A 61 -1.90 1.46 1.38
N PHE A 62 -2.91 0.79 1.93
CA PHE A 62 -2.76 0.08 3.21
C PHE A 62 -2.00 -1.24 3.05
N GLU A 63 -1.40 -1.74 4.12
CA GLU A 63 -0.69 -3.03 4.14
C GLU A 63 -1.53 -4.19 3.60
N ASP A 64 -2.81 -4.27 3.98
CA ASP A 64 -3.74 -5.33 3.51
C ASP A 64 -4.04 -5.25 2.00
N GLU A 65 -3.82 -4.09 1.39
CA GLU A 65 -3.94 -3.87 -0.05
C GLU A 65 -2.63 -4.11 -0.81
N LEU A 66 -1.54 -4.44 -0.11
CA LEU A 66 -0.24 -4.71 -0.68
C LEU A 66 0.14 -6.16 -0.42
N ILE A 67 0.14 -6.97 -1.49
CA ILE A 67 0.69 -8.32 -1.41
C ILE A 67 2.20 -8.19 -1.61
N THR A 68 2.95 -8.10 -0.51
CA THR A 68 4.39 -8.27 -0.53
C THR A 68 4.70 -9.75 -0.72
N ASP A 69 5.58 -10.06 -1.66
CA ASP A 69 6.10 -11.41 -1.82
C ASP A 69 7.13 -11.67 -0.71
N GLU A 70 6.69 -11.76 0.55
CA GLU A 70 7.54 -12.21 1.67
C GLU A 70 7.81 -13.73 1.61
N VAL A 71 7.79 -14.33 0.43
CA VAL A 71 8.16 -15.74 0.20
C VAL A 71 9.55 -15.84 -0.41
N SER A 72 10.58 -15.39 0.31
CA SER A 72 11.96 -15.81 0.02
C SER A 72 12.97 -15.63 1.15
N GLU A 73 12.64 -15.89 2.42
CA GLU A 73 13.66 -16.22 3.44
C GLU A 73 13.21 -17.35 4.37
N ALA A 74 12.96 -18.52 3.79
CA ALA A 74 13.02 -19.79 4.52
C ALA A 74 13.91 -20.75 3.71
N SER A 75 15.23 -20.53 3.77
CA SER A 75 16.26 -21.48 3.32
C SER A 75 16.91 -22.15 4.53
#